data_AF-A0A166U527-F1
#
_entry.id   AF-A0A166U527-F1
#
_cell.length_a   1.000
_cell.length_b   1.000
_cell.length_c   1.000
_cell.angle_alpha   90.00
_cell.angle_beta   90.00
_cell.angle_gamma   90.00
#
_symmetry.space_group_name_H-M   'P 1'
#
loop_
_entity.id
_entity.type
_entity.pdbx_description
1 polymer ?
#
loop_
_entity_poly.entity_id
_entity_poly.type
_entity_poly.pdbx_seq_one_letter_code
_entity_poly.pdbx_strand_id
1 'polypeptide(L)'
;MNSFIEDVEQIYNFIKKNIDVEEKMHFIETYKQKSNMKKEISFSEEYYKQKIMNGKNGVVYTPPEMAAFMVKNLINVNDVIGNPFIKIIDPSCGSGNLICKCFLYLNRIFIKNIEVINSKNNLNLKLEDISYHIVRNNLFGFDIDETAIKVLKIDLFLISNQFSEKNFQVKDFLVENIDRKYDVFIGNPPYIGHKSVDSSYSYVLRKIYGSIYRDKGDISYCFFQKSLKCLKEGGKLVFVTSRYFCESCSGKELRKFLIENTSIYKIIDFYGIRPFKRVGIDPMIIFLVRTKNWNNNIEIIRPNKIEKNEKNKFLDSLFLDKSEKYKKFSISQKSINNDGWVFVDEVEKNIIDKIKEKSKFILKDICHSCQGIITGCDRAFIVDRDIINSRKIELRLIKPWIKSSHIRKNEVIKGEKFIIYSNLIENETECPNAIKYIEQYKKRLMERRECKKGTRKWYELQWGRKPEIFEEKKIVFPYKSCDNRFALDKGSYFSADIYSLVLKKNVPFTYEILLNILNSPLYEFYFKTFAKKLGENLYEYYPNNLMKLCIPSIDFGGENNIEKKLYDFFGLTDKEIEIVEKIKDNC
;
A
#
# COMPACT_ATOMS: atom_id res chain seq x y z
N MET A 1 17.97 -5.68 24.28
CA MET A 1 18.33 -4.63 23.30
C MET A 1 19.63 -3.95 23.70
N ASN A 2 19.79 -3.47 24.94
CA ASN A 2 21.02 -2.79 25.37
C ASN A 2 22.28 -3.68 25.22
N SER A 3 22.25 -4.93 25.68
CA SER A 3 23.41 -5.85 25.53
C SER A 3 23.80 -6.12 24.07
N PHE A 4 22.83 -6.36 23.18
CA PHE A 4 23.12 -6.59 21.76
C PHE A 4 23.67 -5.34 21.05
N ILE A 5 23.15 -4.15 21.39
CA ILE A 5 23.67 -2.90 20.84
C ILE A 5 25.12 -2.68 21.30
N GLU A 6 25.41 -2.95 22.57
CA GLU A 6 26.76 -2.88 23.11
C GLU A 6 27.70 -3.88 22.42
N ASP A 7 27.25 -5.11 22.19
CA ASP A 7 28.02 -6.12 21.44
C ASP A 7 28.31 -5.64 20.00
N VAL A 8 27.31 -5.12 19.30
CA VAL A 8 27.48 -4.52 17.95
C VAL A 8 28.49 -3.39 17.98
N GLU A 9 28.46 -2.54 19.00
CA GLU A 9 29.41 -1.44 19.15
C GLU A 9 30.84 -1.94 19.34
N GLN A 10 31.03 -2.95 20.20
CA GLN A 10 32.34 -3.54 20.47
C GLN A 10 32.91 -4.23 19.23
N ILE A 11 32.10 -5.03 18.54
CA ILE A 11 32.48 -5.68 17.27
C ILE A 11 32.84 -4.63 16.23
N TYR A 12 31.98 -3.62 16.04
CA TYR A 12 32.21 -2.55 15.07
C TYR A 12 33.54 -1.83 15.30
N ASN A 13 33.82 -1.46 16.55
CA ASN A 13 35.07 -0.79 16.90
C ASN A 13 36.28 -1.72 16.74
N PHE A 14 36.12 -3.03 16.94
CA PHE A 14 37.18 -4.01 16.73
C PHE A 14 37.52 -4.21 15.24
N ILE A 15 36.51 -4.42 14.38
CA ILE A 15 36.75 -4.69 12.94
C ILE A 15 37.39 -3.49 12.21
N LYS A 16 37.21 -2.28 12.74
CA LYS A 16 37.81 -1.04 12.23
C LYS A 16 39.33 -0.95 12.47
N LYS A 17 39.87 -1.69 13.44
CA LYS A 17 41.30 -1.67 13.76
C LYS A 17 42.12 -2.24 12.60
N ASN A 18 43.36 -1.78 12.46
CA ASN A 18 44.30 -2.33 11.48
C ASN A 18 44.94 -3.61 12.03
N ILE A 19 44.13 -4.66 12.11
CA ILE A 19 44.46 -6.00 12.62
C ILE A 19 44.14 -7.01 11.51
N ASP A 20 44.80 -8.17 11.57
CA ASP A 20 44.56 -9.28 10.65
C ASP A 20 43.08 -9.71 10.58
N VAL A 21 42.68 -10.20 9.41
CA VAL A 21 41.30 -10.61 9.15
C VAL A 21 40.90 -11.82 9.99
N GLU A 22 41.80 -12.79 10.20
CA GLU A 22 41.51 -14.00 10.97
C GLU A 22 41.22 -13.67 12.43
N GLU A 23 41.99 -12.75 13.03
CA GLU A 23 41.73 -12.25 14.39
C GLU A 23 40.38 -11.53 14.49
N LYS A 24 40.02 -10.73 13.50
CA LYS A 24 38.69 -10.08 13.44
C LYS A 24 37.56 -11.10 13.33
N MET A 25 37.72 -12.11 12.50
CA MET A 25 36.73 -13.18 12.35
C MET A 25 36.57 -13.96 13.65
N HIS A 26 37.69 -14.36 14.27
CA HIS A 26 37.68 -15.04 15.57
C HIS A 26 36.98 -14.20 16.64
N PHE A 27 37.26 -12.89 16.70
CA PHE A 27 36.58 -11.98 17.62
C PHE A 27 35.06 -12.01 17.40
N ILE A 28 34.57 -11.88 16.17
CA ILE A 28 33.12 -11.91 15.90
C ILE A 28 32.50 -13.26 16.29
N GLU A 29 33.19 -14.38 16.04
CA GLU A 29 32.72 -15.72 16.40
C GLU A 29 32.56 -15.90 17.91
N THR A 30 33.48 -15.36 18.72
CA THR A 30 33.37 -15.43 20.20
C THR A 30 32.09 -14.73 20.70
N TYR A 31 31.70 -13.61 20.08
CA TYR A 31 30.44 -12.94 20.43
C TYR A 31 29.20 -13.71 19.99
N LYS A 32 29.21 -14.32 18.79
CA LYS A 32 28.11 -15.20 18.38
C LYS A 32 27.91 -16.36 19.37
N GLN A 33 29.00 -16.96 19.84
CA GLN A 33 28.96 -18.03 20.85
C GLN A 33 28.44 -17.52 22.21
N LYS A 34 28.99 -16.42 22.71
CA LYS A 34 28.59 -15.80 23.99
C LYS A 34 27.10 -15.45 24.02
N SER A 35 26.56 -14.98 22.90
CA SER A 35 25.16 -14.56 22.77
C SER A 35 24.23 -15.69 22.32
N ASN A 36 24.68 -16.96 22.35
CA ASN A 36 23.94 -18.15 21.90
C ASN A 36 23.31 -18.00 20.50
N MET A 37 23.97 -17.22 19.64
CA MET A 37 23.52 -16.95 18.29
C MET A 37 24.01 -18.06 17.37
N LYS A 38 23.10 -18.75 16.69
CA LYS A 38 23.47 -19.80 15.72
C LYS A 38 24.38 -19.20 14.64
N LYS A 39 25.41 -19.96 14.21
CA LYS A 39 26.38 -19.52 13.20
C LYS A 39 25.72 -18.99 11.91
N GLU A 40 24.63 -19.63 11.49
CA GLU A 40 23.86 -19.34 10.28
C GLU A 40 23.04 -18.04 10.35
N ILE A 41 22.71 -17.56 11.56
CA ILE A 41 21.92 -16.34 11.73
C ILE A 41 22.86 -15.13 11.54
N SER A 42 22.41 -14.14 10.77
CA SER A 42 23.14 -12.89 10.56
C SER A 42 22.83 -11.87 11.67
N PHE A 43 23.73 -10.93 11.93
CA PHE A 43 23.47 -9.90 12.94
C PHE A 43 22.25 -9.05 12.57
N SER A 44 22.01 -8.84 11.28
CA SER A 44 20.80 -8.22 10.75
C SER A 44 19.53 -8.97 11.21
N GLU A 45 19.45 -10.29 11.02
CA GLU A 45 18.27 -11.07 11.44
C GLU A 45 17.96 -10.93 12.93
N GLU A 46 18.99 -11.00 13.78
CA GLU A 46 18.84 -10.84 15.23
C GLU A 46 18.45 -9.40 15.60
N TYR A 47 19.06 -8.40 14.96
CA TYR A 47 18.71 -6.99 15.16
C TYR A 47 17.24 -6.71 14.83
N TYR A 48 16.74 -7.21 13.70
CA TYR A 48 15.34 -7.07 13.32
C TYR A 48 14.40 -7.81 14.27
N LYS A 49 14.76 -9.03 14.69
CA LYS A 49 13.99 -9.80 15.68
C LYS A 49 13.82 -8.99 16.98
N GLN A 50 14.87 -8.36 17.47
CA GLN A 50 14.80 -7.51 18.67
C GLN A 50 13.96 -6.25 18.45
N LYS A 51 14.09 -5.58 17.30
CA LYS A 51 13.24 -4.41 16.98
C LYS A 51 11.75 -4.76 16.92
N ILE A 52 11.42 -5.92 16.36
CA ILE A 52 10.05 -6.43 16.28
C ILE A 52 9.50 -6.75 17.68
N MET A 53 10.32 -7.32 18.58
CA MET A 53 9.93 -7.58 19.97
C MET A 53 9.65 -6.29 20.75
N ASN A 54 10.36 -5.20 20.44
CA ASN A 54 10.23 -3.92 21.13
C ASN A 54 9.17 -2.98 20.53
N GLY A 55 8.30 -3.47 19.64
CA GLY A 55 7.14 -2.70 19.14
C GLY A 55 7.47 -1.48 18.27
N LYS A 56 8.70 -1.37 17.73
CA LYS A 56 9.06 -0.28 16.80
C LYS A 56 8.36 -0.49 15.46
N ASN A 57 7.26 0.21 15.25
CA ASN A 57 6.51 0.23 13.99
C ASN A 57 7.31 0.91 12.86
N GLY A 58 7.17 0.41 11.62
CA GLY A 58 7.74 1.05 10.42
C GLY A 58 9.06 0.46 9.91
N VAL A 59 9.70 -0.43 10.67
CA VAL A 59 10.92 -1.15 10.24
C VAL A 59 10.53 -2.48 9.62
N VAL A 60 10.81 -2.67 8.32
CA VAL A 60 10.40 -3.85 7.56
C VAL A 60 11.63 -4.63 7.10
N TYR A 61 11.76 -5.86 7.59
CA TYR A 61 12.78 -6.80 7.14
C TYR A 61 12.45 -7.30 5.73
N THR A 62 13.35 -7.11 4.77
CA THR A 62 13.27 -7.74 3.44
C THR A 62 13.82 -9.17 3.51
N PRO A 63 13.01 -10.22 3.28
CA PRO A 63 13.48 -11.61 3.34
C PRO A 63 14.62 -11.89 2.35
N PRO A 64 15.56 -12.79 2.68
CA PRO A 64 16.72 -13.11 1.84
C PRO A 64 16.37 -13.53 0.41
N GLU A 65 15.30 -14.30 0.23
CA GLU A 65 14.84 -14.83 -1.05
C GLU A 65 14.28 -13.71 -1.93
N MET A 66 13.50 -12.80 -1.33
CA MET A 66 13.00 -11.60 -1.99
C MET A 66 14.12 -10.65 -2.40
N ALA A 67 15.11 -10.46 -1.52
CA ALA A 67 16.29 -9.64 -1.81
C ALA A 67 17.09 -10.24 -2.98
N ALA A 68 17.33 -11.55 -2.99
CA ALA A 68 17.99 -12.23 -4.10
C ALA A 68 17.20 -12.08 -5.42
N PHE A 69 15.88 -12.24 -5.37
CA PHE A 69 14.99 -12.02 -6.52
C PHE A 69 15.10 -10.59 -7.07
N MET A 70 15.05 -9.57 -6.20
CA MET A 70 15.16 -8.17 -6.60
C MET A 70 16.50 -7.89 -7.29
N VAL A 71 17.61 -8.36 -6.70
CA VAL A 71 18.96 -8.17 -7.26
C VAL A 71 19.08 -8.83 -8.65
N LYS A 72 18.67 -10.10 -8.78
CA LYS A 72 18.75 -10.89 -10.02
C LYS A 72 17.92 -10.29 -11.16
N ASN A 73 16.76 -9.68 -10.86
CA ASN A 73 15.90 -9.06 -11.86
C ASN A 73 16.27 -7.60 -12.19
N LEU A 74 17.16 -6.99 -11.41
CA LEU A 74 17.60 -5.61 -11.59
C LEU A 74 18.94 -5.53 -12.34
N ILE A 75 19.93 -6.31 -11.90
CA ILE A 75 21.31 -6.24 -12.39
C ILE A 75 21.55 -7.42 -13.34
N ASN A 76 21.82 -7.12 -14.61
CA ASN A 76 22.20 -8.13 -15.59
C ASN A 76 23.71 -8.37 -15.57
N VAL A 77 24.15 -9.58 -15.93
CA VAL A 77 25.57 -9.93 -16.05
C VAL A 77 26.32 -8.95 -16.96
N ASN A 78 25.71 -8.59 -18.09
CA ASN A 78 26.30 -7.65 -19.06
C ASN A 78 26.44 -6.22 -18.53
N ASP A 79 25.62 -5.80 -17.56
CA ASP A 79 25.74 -4.47 -16.94
C ASP A 79 27.07 -4.38 -16.16
N VAL A 80 27.45 -5.48 -15.48
CA VAL A 80 28.70 -5.56 -14.69
C VAL A 80 29.91 -5.76 -15.59
N ILE A 81 29.81 -6.62 -16.62
CA ILE A 81 30.91 -6.82 -17.58
C ILE A 81 31.21 -5.53 -18.36
N GLY A 82 30.17 -4.81 -18.77
CA GLY A 82 30.32 -3.54 -19.49
C GLY A 82 30.70 -2.35 -18.61
N ASN A 83 30.46 -2.43 -17.29
CA ASN A 83 30.82 -1.39 -16.33
C ASN A 83 31.18 -2.03 -14.97
N PRO A 84 32.43 -2.46 -14.76
CA PRO A 84 32.86 -3.05 -13.49
C PRO A 84 32.83 -2.05 -12.32
N PHE A 85 32.61 -0.76 -12.58
CA PHE A 85 32.45 0.28 -11.57
C PHE A 85 30.99 0.70 -11.35
N ILE A 86 30.02 -0.16 -11.75
CA ILE A 86 28.59 0.07 -11.55
C ILE A 86 28.29 0.42 -10.08
N LYS A 87 27.66 1.58 -9.84
CA LYS A 87 27.36 2.08 -8.50
C LYS A 87 25.94 1.74 -8.10
N ILE A 88 25.79 0.89 -7.10
CA ILE A 88 24.52 0.41 -6.55
C ILE A 88 24.34 1.02 -5.16
N ILE A 89 23.17 1.61 -4.93
CA ILE A 89 22.84 2.20 -3.64
C ILE A 89 21.49 1.71 -3.11
N ASP A 90 21.45 1.47 -1.80
CA ASP A 90 20.21 1.44 -1.03
C ASP A 90 20.06 2.72 -0.18
N PRO A 91 19.06 3.59 -0.47
CA PRO A 91 18.92 4.87 0.19
C PRO A 91 18.35 4.79 1.62
N SER A 92 17.93 3.60 2.05
CA SER A 92 17.37 3.31 3.37
C SER A 92 17.72 1.88 3.75
N CYS A 93 19.02 1.61 3.79
CA CYS A 93 19.58 0.27 3.72
C CYS A 93 19.38 -0.60 4.95
N GLY A 94 18.92 -0.01 6.06
CA GLY A 94 18.78 -0.69 7.35
C GLY A 94 20.09 -1.41 7.71
N SER A 95 19.96 -2.67 8.12
CA SER A 95 21.12 -3.53 8.39
C SER A 95 21.63 -4.30 7.17
N GLY A 96 21.28 -3.87 5.96
CA GLY A 96 22.02 -4.22 4.75
C GLY A 96 21.61 -5.50 4.03
N ASN A 97 20.43 -6.06 4.27
CA ASN A 97 20.03 -7.33 3.63
C ASN A 97 20.12 -7.27 2.09
N LEU A 98 19.68 -6.17 1.48
CA LEU A 98 19.77 -5.96 0.04
C LEU A 98 21.22 -5.75 -0.41
N ILE A 99 22.02 -4.99 0.35
CA ILE A 99 23.44 -4.74 0.07
C ILE A 99 24.26 -6.04 0.12
N CYS A 100 24.08 -6.86 1.16
CA CYS A 100 24.76 -8.15 1.30
C CYS A 100 24.38 -9.10 0.15
N LYS A 101 23.12 -9.10 -0.31
CA LYS A 101 22.72 -9.86 -1.51
C LYS A 101 23.32 -9.30 -2.80
N CYS A 102 23.44 -7.98 -2.93
CA CYS A 102 24.16 -7.36 -4.05
C CYS A 102 25.62 -7.82 -4.09
N PHE A 103 26.32 -7.80 -2.94
CA PHE A 103 27.70 -8.28 -2.83
C PHE A 103 27.83 -9.72 -3.34
N LEU A 104 27.03 -10.65 -2.80
CA LEU A 104 27.11 -12.07 -3.17
C LEU A 104 26.83 -12.30 -4.66
N TYR A 105 25.90 -11.54 -5.25
CA TYR A 105 25.58 -11.64 -6.66
C TYR A 105 26.68 -11.08 -7.56
N LEU A 106 27.20 -9.89 -7.24
CA LEU A 106 28.33 -9.30 -7.96
C LEU A 106 29.57 -10.17 -7.87
N ASN A 107 29.91 -10.67 -6.67
CA ASN A 107 31.08 -11.52 -6.46
C ASN A 107 31.07 -12.74 -7.39
N ARG A 108 29.90 -13.39 -7.53
CA ARG A 108 29.71 -14.49 -8.49
C ARG A 108 29.89 -14.07 -9.94
N ILE A 109 29.43 -12.88 -10.32
CA ILE A 109 29.61 -12.36 -11.69
C ILE A 109 31.09 -12.07 -11.96
N PHE A 110 31.77 -11.37 -11.05
CA PHE A 110 33.19 -11.05 -11.17
C PHE A 110 34.04 -12.31 -11.27
N ILE A 111 33.88 -13.27 -10.35
CA ILE A 111 34.66 -14.53 -10.36
C ILE A 111 34.48 -15.28 -11.68
N LYS A 112 33.25 -15.37 -12.20
CA LYS A 112 32.97 -16.11 -13.44
C LYS A 112 33.42 -15.40 -14.72
N ASN A 113 33.63 -14.09 -14.69
CA ASN A 113 33.85 -13.28 -15.88
C ASN A 113 35.09 -12.38 -15.79
N ILE A 114 36.02 -12.66 -14.87
CA ILE A 114 37.14 -11.76 -14.55
C ILE A 114 38.01 -11.46 -15.78
N GLU A 115 38.29 -12.47 -16.62
CA GLU A 115 39.09 -12.32 -17.83
C GLU A 115 38.41 -11.40 -18.85
N VAL A 116 37.10 -11.56 -19.05
CA VAL A 116 36.30 -10.72 -19.95
C VAL A 116 36.17 -9.30 -19.40
N ILE A 117 36.00 -9.15 -18.08
CA ILE A 117 35.96 -7.85 -17.41
C ILE A 117 37.29 -7.12 -17.59
N ASN A 118 38.41 -7.80 -17.34
CA ASN A 118 39.75 -7.23 -17.44
C ASN A 118 40.07 -6.81 -18.88
N SER A 119 39.88 -7.70 -19.85
CA SER A 119 40.14 -7.41 -21.27
C SER A 119 39.27 -6.27 -21.81
N LYS A 120 37.97 -6.28 -21.52
CA LYS A 120 37.04 -5.28 -22.05
C LYS A 120 37.22 -3.89 -21.44
N ASN A 121 37.65 -3.80 -20.19
CA ASN A 121 37.73 -2.55 -19.44
C ASN A 121 39.17 -2.08 -19.16
N ASN A 122 40.16 -2.75 -19.76
CA ASN A 122 41.59 -2.50 -19.54
C ASN A 122 41.98 -2.50 -18.05
N LEU A 123 41.55 -3.55 -17.34
CA LEU A 123 41.84 -3.76 -15.91
C LEU A 123 42.75 -4.98 -15.73
N ASN A 124 43.32 -5.10 -14.53
CA ASN A 124 44.12 -6.25 -14.11
C ASN A 124 43.68 -6.73 -12.71
N LEU A 125 42.36 -6.92 -12.53
CA LEU A 125 41.82 -7.44 -11.28
C LEU A 125 42.19 -8.92 -11.14
N LYS A 126 42.67 -9.31 -9.97
CA LYS A 126 42.83 -10.71 -9.58
C LYS A 126 41.65 -11.17 -8.72
N LEU A 127 41.53 -12.48 -8.51
CA LEU A 127 40.46 -13.05 -7.66
C LEU A 127 40.48 -12.49 -6.23
N GLU A 128 41.68 -12.25 -5.69
CA GLU A 128 41.89 -11.65 -4.36
C GLU A 128 41.40 -10.19 -4.27
N ASP A 129 41.39 -9.46 -5.40
CA ASP A 129 40.96 -8.05 -5.44
C ASP A 129 39.44 -7.88 -5.49
N ILE A 130 38.70 -8.92 -5.88
CA ILE A 130 37.26 -8.80 -6.22
C ILE A 130 36.45 -8.26 -5.04
N SER A 131 36.62 -8.84 -3.84
CA SER A 131 35.86 -8.42 -2.67
C SER A 131 36.14 -6.96 -2.34
N TYR A 132 37.43 -6.56 -2.37
CA TYR A 132 37.84 -5.19 -2.11
C TYR A 132 37.24 -4.24 -3.13
N HIS A 133 37.35 -4.58 -4.42
CA HIS A 133 36.80 -3.80 -5.53
C HIS A 133 35.29 -3.58 -5.37
N ILE A 134 34.53 -4.65 -5.12
CA ILE A 134 33.06 -4.57 -4.98
C ILE A 134 32.67 -3.67 -3.80
N VAL A 135 33.22 -3.93 -2.62
CA VAL A 135 32.86 -3.20 -1.39
C VAL A 135 33.26 -1.73 -1.48
N ARG A 136 34.37 -1.43 -2.16
CA ARG A 136 34.90 -0.07 -2.28
C ARG A 136 34.25 0.75 -3.40
N ASN A 137 34.00 0.13 -4.55
CA ASN A 137 33.63 0.85 -5.77
C ASN A 137 32.17 0.70 -6.17
N ASN A 138 31.52 -0.41 -5.80
CA ASN A 138 30.18 -0.73 -6.32
C ASN A 138 29.06 -0.50 -5.30
N LEU A 139 29.27 -0.78 -4.01
CA LEU A 139 28.19 -0.80 -3.01
C LEU A 139 28.16 0.45 -2.15
N PHE A 140 26.97 1.03 -1.96
CA PHE A 140 26.71 2.21 -1.14
C PHE A 140 25.39 2.08 -0.37
N GLY A 141 25.28 2.73 0.78
CA GLY A 141 24.04 2.72 1.54
C GLY A 141 23.93 3.86 2.54
N PHE A 142 22.70 4.33 2.75
CA PHE A 142 22.36 5.31 3.79
C PHE A 142 21.25 4.78 4.67
N ASP A 143 21.30 5.11 5.96
CA ASP A 143 20.19 4.91 6.87
C ASP A 143 20.27 5.93 8.00
N ILE A 144 19.14 6.24 8.64
CA ILE A 144 19.11 7.12 9.81
C ILE A 144 19.46 6.37 11.10
N ASP A 145 19.36 5.04 11.09
CA ASP A 145 19.66 4.20 12.25
C ASP A 145 21.14 3.80 12.27
N GLU A 146 21.89 4.42 13.17
CA GLU A 146 23.32 4.16 13.35
C GLU A 146 23.63 2.70 13.67
N THR A 147 22.85 2.07 14.56
CA THR A 147 23.04 0.65 14.90
C THR A 147 22.85 -0.22 13.67
N ALA A 148 21.83 0.08 12.84
CA ALA A 148 21.59 -0.68 11.62
C ALA A 148 22.78 -0.57 10.64
N ILE A 149 23.36 0.62 10.46
CA ILE A 149 24.58 0.81 9.64
C ILE A 149 25.77 0.02 10.19
N LYS A 150 25.97 -0.01 11.52
CA LYS A 150 27.03 -0.82 12.14
C LYS A 150 26.81 -2.30 11.88
N VAL A 151 25.59 -2.80 12.06
CA VAL A 151 25.21 -4.18 11.75
C VAL A 151 25.47 -4.52 10.28
N LEU A 152 25.09 -3.64 9.34
CA LEU A 152 25.39 -3.81 7.91
C LEU A 152 26.88 -4.02 7.68
N LYS A 153 27.72 -3.16 8.25
CA LYS A 153 29.17 -3.22 8.07
C LYS A 153 29.76 -4.51 8.63
N ILE A 154 29.24 -5.01 9.75
CA ILE A 154 29.64 -6.30 10.34
C ILE A 154 29.22 -7.46 9.43
N ASP A 155 27.94 -7.54 9.03
CA ASP A 155 27.44 -8.62 8.17
C ASP A 155 28.11 -8.62 6.79
N LEU A 156 28.41 -7.44 6.23
CA LEU A 156 29.15 -7.32 4.97
C LEU A 156 30.61 -7.75 5.14
N PHE A 157 31.27 -7.39 6.25
CA PHE A 157 32.62 -7.85 6.55
C PHE A 157 32.68 -9.37 6.64
N LEU A 158 31.74 -10.02 7.34
CA LEU A 158 31.68 -11.48 7.48
C LEU A 158 31.61 -12.23 6.15
N ILE A 159 31.00 -11.65 5.12
CA ILE A 159 30.85 -12.30 3.81
C ILE A 159 31.90 -11.87 2.79
N SER A 160 32.63 -10.77 3.04
CA SER A 160 33.55 -10.17 2.06
C SER A 160 35.00 -10.10 2.53
N ASN A 161 35.25 -10.19 3.83
CA ASN A 161 36.51 -9.84 4.50
C ASN A 161 36.95 -8.38 4.28
N GLN A 162 36.02 -7.49 3.90
CA GLN A 162 36.30 -6.11 3.56
C GLN A 162 35.46 -5.14 4.39
N PHE A 163 36.08 -4.03 4.78
CA PHE A 163 35.45 -2.98 5.58
C PHE A 163 35.49 -1.65 4.84
N SER A 164 34.36 -0.93 4.81
CA SER A 164 34.28 0.38 4.15
C SER A 164 33.48 1.36 5.00
N GLU A 165 34.20 2.37 5.52
CA GLU A 165 33.59 3.42 6.34
C GLU A 165 32.81 4.43 5.49
N LYS A 166 33.34 4.78 4.31
CA LYS A 166 32.84 5.91 3.51
C LYS A 166 31.58 5.58 2.71
N ASN A 167 31.33 4.30 2.43
CA ASN A 167 30.25 3.90 1.53
C ASN A 167 28.91 3.67 2.24
N PHE A 168 28.95 3.41 3.55
CA PHE A 168 27.77 3.15 4.38
C PHE A 168 27.72 4.19 5.50
N GLN A 169 26.78 5.12 5.40
CA GLN A 169 26.76 6.33 6.23
C GLN A 169 25.43 6.50 6.97
N VAL A 170 25.51 7.02 8.19
CA VAL A 170 24.33 7.47 8.95
C VAL A 170 23.88 8.80 8.37
N LYS A 171 22.84 8.77 7.54
CA LYS A 171 22.34 9.91 6.78
C LYS A 171 20.85 9.80 6.52
N ASP A 172 20.15 10.91 6.63
CA ASP A 172 18.79 11.00 6.11
C ASP A 172 18.82 11.30 4.60
N PHE A 173 18.69 10.24 3.81
CA PHE A 173 18.67 10.35 2.35
C PHE A 173 17.64 11.34 1.83
N LEU A 174 16.53 11.65 2.52
CA LEU A 174 15.52 12.57 2.00
C LEU A 174 15.90 14.05 2.15
N VAL A 175 16.70 14.43 3.14
CA VAL A 175 17.06 15.84 3.38
C VAL A 175 18.52 16.17 3.04
N GLU A 176 19.42 15.19 3.11
CA GLU A 176 20.85 15.38 2.86
C GLU A 176 21.18 15.71 1.40
N ASN A 177 22.15 16.58 1.14
CA ASN A 177 22.58 16.80 -0.25
C ASN A 177 23.42 15.61 -0.75
N ILE A 178 23.04 15.05 -1.90
CA ILE A 178 23.71 13.90 -2.52
C ILE A 178 24.26 14.33 -3.88
N ASP A 179 25.56 14.64 -3.93
CA ASP A 179 26.21 15.14 -5.15
C ASP A 179 26.54 14.02 -6.15
N ARG A 180 26.56 12.77 -5.68
CA ARG A 180 26.91 11.60 -6.50
C ARG A 180 25.70 11.05 -7.25
N LYS A 181 25.92 10.67 -8.51
CA LYS A 181 24.97 9.86 -9.29
C LYS A 181 25.29 8.36 -9.19
N TYR A 182 24.25 7.56 -9.19
CA TYR A 182 24.31 6.09 -9.12
C TYR A 182 23.74 5.46 -10.39
N ASP A 183 24.22 4.25 -10.71
CA ASP A 183 23.74 3.47 -11.85
C ASP A 183 22.49 2.66 -11.49
N VAL A 184 22.39 2.24 -10.23
CA VAL A 184 21.34 1.36 -9.73
C VAL A 184 20.86 1.81 -8.34
N PHE A 185 19.54 1.92 -8.17
CA PHE A 185 18.89 2.01 -6.87
C PHE A 185 18.16 0.71 -6.53
N ILE A 186 18.36 0.20 -5.33
CA ILE A 186 17.65 -0.97 -4.80
C ILE A 186 17.23 -0.67 -3.37
N GLY A 187 15.99 -0.97 -2.99
CA GLY A 187 15.58 -0.64 -1.63
C GLY A 187 14.20 -1.15 -1.23
N ASN A 188 13.97 -1.10 0.07
CA ASN A 188 12.64 -1.20 0.69
C ASN A 188 12.43 0.05 1.55
N PRO A 189 12.15 1.22 0.95
CA PRO A 189 11.98 2.45 1.69
C PRO A 189 10.81 2.38 2.69
N PRO A 190 10.86 3.16 3.78
CA PRO A 190 9.77 3.20 4.73
C PRO A 190 8.49 3.74 4.08
N TYR A 191 7.45 2.90 3.99
CA TYR A 191 6.12 3.30 3.54
C TYR A 191 5.24 3.67 4.72
N ILE A 192 5.36 4.94 5.14
CA ILE A 192 4.72 5.50 6.32
C ILE A 192 3.74 6.59 5.86
N GLY A 193 2.46 6.39 6.17
CA GLY A 193 1.44 7.40 5.92
C GLY A 193 1.56 8.60 6.86
N HIS A 194 1.13 9.77 6.39
CA HIS A 194 1.22 11.07 7.09
C HIS A 194 0.92 11.08 8.61
N LYS A 195 -0.01 10.24 9.11
CA LYS A 195 -0.39 10.22 10.54
C LYS A 195 0.70 9.69 11.47
N SER A 196 1.64 8.91 10.94
CA SER A 196 2.70 8.26 11.71
C SER A 196 4.03 9.00 11.61
N VAL A 197 4.08 10.08 10.81
CA VAL A 197 5.26 10.91 10.61
C VAL A 197 5.21 12.07 11.59
N ASP A 198 6.34 12.39 12.21
CA ASP A 198 6.44 13.59 13.03
C ASP A 198 6.05 14.85 12.22
N SER A 199 5.30 15.75 12.86
CA SER A 199 4.73 16.90 12.19
C SER A 199 5.78 17.87 11.64
N SER A 200 6.91 18.03 12.35
CA SER A 200 8.01 18.91 11.93
C SER A 200 8.77 18.31 10.75
N TYR A 201 9.03 17.00 10.78
CA TYR A 201 9.67 16.30 9.68
C TYR A 201 8.79 16.30 8.42
N SER A 202 7.49 16.04 8.59
CA SER A 202 6.52 16.10 7.51
C SER A 202 6.45 17.50 6.87
N TYR A 203 6.63 18.57 7.65
CA TYR A 203 6.73 19.93 7.13
C TYR A 203 7.98 20.16 6.27
N VAL A 204 9.15 19.66 6.70
CA VAL A 204 10.39 19.70 5.90
C VAL A 204 10.20 18.97 4.58
N LEU A 205 9.66 17.74 4.62
CA LEU A 205 9.41 16.96 3.40
C LEU A 205 8.44 17.67 2.45
N ARG A 206 7.39 18.33 2.95
CA ARG A 206 6.49 19.14 2.10
C ARG A 206 7.18 20.32 1.43
N LYS A 207 8.16 20.96 2.09
CA LYS A 207 8.95 22.03 1.46
C LYS A 207 9.82 21.52 0.32
N ILE A 208 10.42 20.34 0.47
CA ILE A 208 11.34 19.76 -0.52
C ILE A 208 10.58 19.06 -1.65
N TYR A 209 9.48 18.35 -1.34
CA TYR A 209 8.77 17.43 -2.23
C TYR A 209 7.30 17.77 -2.42
N GLY A 210 6.87 19.01 -2.19
CA GLY A 210 5.46 19.42 -2.23
C GLY A 210 4.72 19.14 -3.55
N SER A 211 5.47 18.91 -4.64
CA SER A 211 4.92 18.44 -5.92
C SER A 211 4.23 17.08 -5.79
N ILE A 212 4.79 16.15 -5.01
CA ILE A 212 4.29 14.77 -4.88
C ILE A 212 3.86 14.37 -3.46
N TYR A 213 4.41 15.01 -2.43
CA TYR A 213 4.13 14.72 -1.02
C TYR A 213 3.22 15.80 -0.45
N ARG A 214 1.91 15.51 -0.43
CA ARG A 214 0.85 16.37 0.11
C ARG A 214 0.22 15.75 1.37
N ASP A 215 -0.81 16.38 1.96
CA ASP A 215 -1.35 16.07 3.30
C ASP A 215 -1.59 14.59 3.65
N LYS A 216 -1.87 13.72 2.66
CA LYS A 216 -2.07 12.28 2.86
C LYS A 216 -1.04 11.40 2.14
N GLY A 217 0.04 11.99 1.66
CA GLY A 217 1.13 11.31 0.97
C GLY A 217 1.87 10.33 1.87
N ASP A 218 2.48 9.34 1.24
CA ASP A 218 3.36 8.38 1.88
C ASP A 218 4.82 8.83 1.71
N ILE A 219 5.66 8.67 2.74
CA ILE A 219 7.07 9.07 2.68
C ILE A 219 7.82 8.40 1.51
N SER A 220 7.45 7.18 1.14
CA SER A 220 8.06 6.46 0.02
C SER A 220 8.00 7.24 -1.30
N TYR A 221 7.07 8.18 -1.45
CA TYR A 221 6.97 9.03 -2.63
C TYR A 221 8.20 9.93 -2.76
N CYS A 222 8.66 10.50 -1.64
CA CYS A 222 9.88 11.33 -1.59
C CYS A 222 11.12 10.52 -2.00
N PHE A 223 11.19 9.25 -1.61
CA PHE A 223 12.28 8.36 -2.02
C PHE A 223 12.31 8.16 -3.54
N PHE A 224 11.16 7.93 -4.19
CA PHE A 224 11.11 7.85 -5.66
C PHE A 224 11.66 9.12 -6.32
N GLN A 225 11.20 10.30 -5.89
CA GLN A 225 11.66 11.57 -6.50
C GLN A 225 13.14 11.82 -6.29
N LYS A 226 13.66 11.63 -5.07
CA LYS A 226 15.09 11.85 -4.82
C LYS A 226 15.98 10.79 -5.47
N SER A 227 15.59 9.52 -5.45
CA SER A 227 16.33 8.47 -6.12
C SER A 227 16.39 8.69 -7.62
N LEU A 228 15.29 9.07 -8.28
CA LEU A 228 15.32 9.41 -9.71
C LEU A 228 16.16 10.66 -10.02
N LYS A 229 16.17 11.65 -9.12
CA LYS A 229 17.11 12.77 -9.22
C LYS A 229 18.57 12.31 -9.10
N CYS A 230 18.87 11.30 -8.31
CA CYS A 230 20.24 10.80 -8.08
C CYS A 230 20.65 9.64 -9.00
N LEU A 231 19.72 9.08 -9.77
CA LEU A 231 19.97 8.01 -10.74
C LEU A 231 20.52 8.59 -12.04
N LYS A 232 21.46 7.92 -12.71
CA LYS A 232 21.90 8.30 -14.06
C LYS A 232 20.82 8.04 -15.10
N GLU A 233 20.87 8.72 -16.23
CA GLU A 233 20.03 8.35 -17.39
C GLU A 233 20.36 6.92 -17.83
N GLY A 234 19.34 6.12 -18.15
CA GLY A 234 19.47 4.68 -18.40
C GLY A 234 19.69 3.82 -17.15
N GLY A 235 19.85 4.44 -15.97
CA GLY A 235 20.02 3.73 -14.72
C GLY A 235 18.74 3.03 -14.27
N LYS A 236 18.88 1.99 -13.43
CA LYS A 236 17.77 1.12 -13.01
C LYS A 236 17.38 1.36 -11.56
N LEU A 237 16.12 1.15 -11.24
CA LEU A 237 15.60 1.21 -9.88
C LEU A 237 14.65 0.04 -9.61
N VAL A 238 14.80 -0.61 -8.46
CA VAL A 238 13.77 -1.48 -7.90
C VAL A 238 13.46 -1.05 -6.47
N PHE A 239 12.19 -0.79 -6.19
CA PHE A 239 11.70 -0.57 -4.84
C PHE A 239 10.58 -1.52 -4.47
N VAL A 240 10.59 -1.95 -3.21
CA VAL A 240 9.38 -2.36 -2.50
C VAL A 240 8.64 -1.10 -2.05
N THR A 241 7.35 -1.02 -2.31
CA THR A 241 6.52 0.14 -1.94
C THR A 241 5.09 -0.30 -1.59
N SER A 242 4.28 0.62 -1.06
CA SER A 242 2.86 0.36 -0.83
C SER A 242 2.12 0.22 -2.15
N ARG A 243 1.33 -0.84 -2.30
CA ARG A 243 0.41 -1.02 -3.42
C ARG A 243 -0.58 0.14 -3.57
N TYR A 244 -0.97 0.77 -2.45
CA TYR A 244 -2.06 1.74 -2.41
C TYR A 244 -1.83 3.00 -3.27
N PHE A 245 -0.60 3.31 -3.68
CA PHE A 245 -0.39 4.44 -4.60
C PHE A 245 -0.94 4.15 -6.00
N CYS A 246 -1.21 2.90 -6.37
CA CYS A 246 -1.82 2.55 -7.65
C CYS A 246 -3.24 3.13 -7.77
N GLU A 247 -4.05 3.04 -6.71
CA GLU A 247 -5.47 3.41 -6.75
C GLU A 247 -5.81 4.69 -5.95
N SER A 248 -4.97 5.09 -4.98
CA SER A 248 -5.28 6.23 -4.11
C SER A 248 -5.15 7.59 -4.79
N CYS A 249 -5.95 8.57 -4.35
CA CYS A 249 -5.83 9.94 -4.82
C CYS A 249 -4.51 10.59 -4.39
N SER A 250 -3.97 10.24 -3.22
CA SER A 250 -2.67 10.75 -2.75
C SER A 250 -1.52 10.30 -3.65
N GLY A 251 -1.65 9.16 -4.35
CA GLY A 251 -0.64 8.67 -5.30
C GLY A 251 -0.65 9.34 -6.67
N LYS A 252 -1.61 10.22 -6.99
CA LYS A 252 -1.78 10.80 -8.35
C LYS A 252 -0.52 11.47 -8.87
N GLU A 253 0.09 12.33 -8.05
CA GLU A 253 1.30 13.07 -8.44
C GLU A 253 2.53 12.16 -8.57
N LEU A 254 2.64 11.12 -7.73
CA LEU A 254 3.69 10.11 -7.89
C LEU A 254 3.50 9.33 -9.19
N ARG A 255 2.29 8.85 -9.50
CA ARG A 255 2.01 8.13 -10.76
C ARG A 255 2.39 8.97 -11.97
N LYS A 256 1.99 10.25 -11.98
CA LYS A 256 2.37 11.21 -13.02
C LYS A 256 3.89 11.31 -13.15
N PHE A 257 4.57 11.56 -12.03
CA PHE A 257 6.03 11.70 -11.99
C PHE A 257 6.75 10.45 -12.52
N LEU A 258 6.31 9.24 -12.14
CA LEU A 258 6.91 7.99 -12.62
C LEU A 258 6.70 7.80 -14.14
N ILE A 259 5.50 8.04 -14.65
CA ILE A 259 5.20 7.89 -16.08
C ILE A 259 6.02 8.87 -16.93
N GLU A 260 6.22 10.11 -16.45
CA GLU A 260 6.92 11.15 -17.20
C GLU A 260 8.45 10.99 -17.19
N ASN A 261 9.01 10.27 -16.23
CA ASN A 261 10.46 10.23 -16.01
C ASN A 261 11.08 8.82 -16.11
N THR A 262 10.26 7.79 -16.30
CA THR A 262 10.74 6.40 -16.25
C THR A 262 10.00 5.50 -17.24
N SER A 263 10.61 4.34 -17.51
CA SER A 263 9.96 3.19 -18.11
C SER A 263 9.88 2.06 -17.12
N ILE A 264 8.67 1.71 -16.73
CA ILE A 264 8.39 0.59 -15.84
C ILE A 264 8.40 -0.67 -16.70
N TYR A 265 9.18 -1.69 -16.35
CA TYR A 265 9.26 -2.91 -17.16
C TYR A 265 8.77 -4.16 -16.43
N LYS A 266 8.68 -4.12 -15.09
CA LYS A 266 8.19 -5.26 -14.30
C LYS A 266 7.54 -4.79 -13.01
N ILE A 267 6.40 -5.39 -12.67
CA ILE A 267 5.71 -5.21 -11.40
C ILE A 267 5.39 -6.58 -10.81
N ILE A 268 5.76 -6.76 -9.53
CA ILE A 268 5.29 -7.88 -8.72
C ILE A 268 4.19 -7.37 -7.82
N ASP A 269 2.97 -7.81 -8.13
CA ASP A 269 1.77 -7.44 -7.43
C ASP A 269 1.31 -8.60 -6.55
N PHE A 270 1.57 -8.48 -5.25
CA PHE A 270 1.16 -9.50 -4.27
C PHE A 270 -0.36 -9.59 -4.07
N TYR A 271 -1.11 -8.62 -4.61
CA TYR A 271 -2.57 -8.63 -4.68
C TYR A 271 -3.27 -8.99 -3.36
N GLY A 272 -2.79 -8.43 -2.25
CA GLY A 272 -3.31 -8.65 -0.90
C GLY A 272 -2.47 -9.59 -0.03
N ILE A 273 -1.59 -10.40 -0.63
CA ILE A 273 -0.62 -11.23 0.09
C ILE A 273 0.44 -10.32 0.73
N ARG A 274 0.66 -10.46 2.03
CA ARG A 274 1.72 -9.73 2.74
C ARG A 274 2.94 -10.64 2.97
N PRO A 275 4.03 -10.49 2.21
CA PRO A 275 5.27 -11.25 2.41
C PRO A 275 5.97 -10.86 3.73
N PHE A 276 5.73 -9.65 4.24
CA PHE A 276 6.31 -9.16 5.48
C PHE A 276 5.42 -9.49 6.69
N LYS A 277 6.04 -9.93 7.79
CA LYS A 277 5.33 -10.16 9.05
C LYS A 277 4.94 -8.83 9.70
N ARG A 278 3.75 -8.75 10.31
CA ARG A 278 3.26 -7.63 11.14
C ARG A 278 3.13 -6.26 10.44
N VAL A 279 3.07 -6.23 9.11
CA VAL A 279 2.84 -4.99 8.36
C VAL A 279 1.37 -4.90 7.93
N GLY A 280 0.72 -3.75 8.20
CA GLY A 280 -0.69 -3.50 7.87
C GLY A 280 -0.95 -3.00 6.44
N ILE A 281 0.12 -2.87 5.64
CA ILE A 281 0.12 -2.25 4.32
C ILE A 281 0.46 -3.32 3.29
N ASP A 282 -0.31 -3.36 2.20
CA ASP A 282 -0.06 -4.30 1.11
C ASP A 282 1.12 -3.80 0.26
N PRO A 283 2.16 -4.62 0.05
CA PRO A 283 3.32 -4.20 -0.71
C PRO A 283 3.18 -4.51 -2.21
N MET A 284 4.09 -3.93 -2.99
CA MET A 284 4.33 -4.20 -4.40
C MET A 284 5.83 -4.02 -4.67
N ILE A 285 6.41 -4.79 -5.60
CA ILE A 285 7.76 -4.52 -6.13
C ILE A 285 7.60 -3.86 -7.50
N ILE A 286 8.26 -2.73 -7.71
CA ILE A 286 8.29 -2.04 -9.00
C ILE A 286 9.72 -1.94 -9.52
N PHE A 287 9.92 -2.37 -10.77
CA PHE A 287 11.18 -2.24 -11.49
C PHE A 287 11.02 -1.23 -12.62
N LEU A 288 11.94 -0.27 -12.68
CA LEU A 288 11.92 0.79 -13.68
C LEU A 288 13.32 1.18 -14.14
N VAL A 289 13.38 1.81 -15.30
CA VAL A 289 14.57 2.43 -15.87
C VAL A 289 14.33 3.93 -16.00
N ARG A 290 15.32 4.75 -15.65
CA ARG A 290 15.28 6.19 -15.89
C ARG A 290 15.48 6.46 -17.38
N THR A 291 14.38 6.53 -18.11
CA THR A 291 14.33 6.93 -19.51
C THR A 291 12.95 7.52 -19.78
N LYS A 292 12.87 8.49 -20.69
CA LYS A 292 11.59 9.11 -21.08
C LYS A 292 10.95 8.39 -22.26
N ASN A 293 9.62 8.50 -22.38
CA ASN A 293 8.85 8.24 -23.60
C ASN A 293 9.05 6.87 -24.27
N TRP A 294 9.29 5.80 -23.51
CA TRP A 294 9.38 4.46 -24.08
C TRP A 294 8.01 3.79 -24.17
N ASN A 295 7.66 3.30 -25.35
CA ASN A 295 6.48 2.46 -25.55
C ASN A 295 6.83 0.99 -25.28
N ASN A 296 6.93 0.60 -24.00
CA ASN A 296 7.21 -0.78 -23.61
C ASN A 296 5.98 -1.46 -23.00
N ASN A 297 6.07 -2.79 -22.91
CA ASN A 297 5.18 -3.59 -22.10
C ASN A 297 5.75 -3.75 -20.69
N ILE A 298 4.86 -3.78 -19.71
CA ILE A 298 5.14 -4.04 -18.30
C ILE A 298 4.79 -5.50 -18.04
N GLU A 299 5.76 -6.30 -17.61
CA GLU A 299 5.51 -7.64 -17.11
C GLU A 299 4.85 -7.55 -15.73
N ILE A 300 3.67 -8.16 -15.57
CA ILE A 300 2.94 -8.23 -14.31
C ILE A 300 2.97 -9.68 -13.81
N ILE A 301 3.37 -9.87 -12.55
CA ILE A 301 3.30 -11.15 -11.85
C ILE A 301 2.36 -11.01 -10.65
N ARG A 302 1.39 -11.93 -10.55
CA ARG A 302 0.35 -11.97 -9.51
C ARG A 302 0.10 -13.40 -9.00
N PRO A 303 -0.44 -13.60 -7.80
CA PRO A 303 -0.93 -14.92 -7.39
C PRO A 303 -2.06 -15.40 -8.31
N ASN A 304 -2.08 -16.70 -8.63
CA ASN A 304 -3.15 -17.33 -9.43
C ASN A 304 -4.50 -17.35 -8.71
N LYS A 305 -4.47 -17.62 -7.40
CA LYS A 305 -5.62 -17.63 -6.49
C LYS A 305 -5.20 -17.05 -5.15
N ILE A 306 -6.15 -16.50 -4.41
CA ILE A 306 -5.94 -15.94 -3.08
C ILE A 306 -6.58 -16.88 -2.05
N GLU A 307 -6.01 -18.07 -1.91
CA GLU A 307 -6.40 -19.01 -0.86
C GLU A 307 -5.30 -19.11 0.19
N LYS A 308 -5.66 -19.35 1.45
CA LYS A 308 -4.74 -19.34 2.60
C LYS A 308 -3.57 -20.33 2.44
N ASN A 309 -3.80 -21.48 1.78
CA ASN A 309 -2.78 -22.49 1.48
C ASN A 309 -1.93 -22.15 0.24
N GLU A 310 -2.34 -21.18 -0.57
CA GLU A 310 -1.64 -20.75 -1.79
C GLU A 310 -0.64 -19.62 -1.55
N LYS A 311 -0.70 -18.92 -0.40
CA LYS A 311 0.25 -17.85 -0.05
C LYS A 311 1.70 -18.31 -0.09
N ASN A 312 2.04 -19.36 0.65
CA ASN A 312 3.41 -19.87 0.69
C ASN A 312 3.82 -20.43 -0.67
N LYS A 313 2.89 -21.09 -1.37
CA LYS A 313 3.11 -21.60 -2.73
C LYS A 313 3.47 -20.47 -3.71
N PHE A 314 2.78 -19.34 -3.66
CA PHE A 314 3.10 -18.17 -4.49
C PHE A 314 4.48 -17.60 -4.17
N LEU A 315 4.79 -17.39 -2.88
CA LEU A 315 6.08 -16.82 -2.47
C LEU A 315 7.26 -17.77 -2.80
N ASP A 316 7.08 -19.07 -2.56
CA ASP A 316 8.06 -20.10 -2.90
C ASP A 316 8.23 -20.24 -4.42
N SER A 317 7.13 -20.17 -5.17
CA SER A 317 7.13 -20.16 -6.64
C SER A 317 7.90 -18.95 -7.19
N LEU A 318 7.65 -17.77 -6.63
CA LEU A 318 8.24 -16.52 -7.10
C LEU A 318 9.71 -16.34 -6.70
N PHE A 319 10.07 -16.71 -5.47
CA PHE A 319 11.39 -16.40 -4.92
C PHE A 319 12.34 -17.60 -4.83
N LEU A 320 11.82 -18.83 -4.89
CA LEU A 320 12.61 -20.07 -4.83
C LEU A 320 12.56 -20.90 -6.11
N ASP A 321 11.89 -20.41 -7.16
CA ASP A 321 11.76 -21.08 -8.47
C ASP A 321 11.20 -22.52 -8.36
N LYS A 322 10.38 -22.84 -7.34
CA LYS A 322 9.94 -24.22 -7.03
C LYS A 322 8.77 -24.76 -7.90
N SER A 323 8.03 -23.90 -8.61
CA SER A 323 6.96 -24.24 -9.59
C SER A 323 6.38 -22.94 -10.20
N GLU A 324 5.66 -22.96 -11.32
CA GLU A 324 4.92 -21.78 -11.83
C GLU A 324 3.48 -21.75 -11.25
N LYS A 325 3.30 -21.15 -10.07
CA LYS A 325 1.99 -20.99 -9.41
C LYS A 325 1.60 -19.52 -9.30
N TYR A 326 1.87 -18.75 -10.35
CA TYR A 326 1.50 -17.36 -10.48
C TYR A 326 0.96 -17.06 -11.88
N LYS A 327 0.14 -16.01 -11.96
CA LYS A 327 -0.35 -15.45 -13.21
C LYS A 327 0.71 -14.47 -13.72
N LYS A 328 1.14 -14.66 -14.96
CA LYS A 328 2.05 -13.77 -15.66
C LYS A 328 1.37 -13.23 -16.92
N PHE A 329 1.34 -11.91 -17.06
CA PHE A 329 0.79 -11.25 -18.23
C PHE A 329 1.52 -9.93 -18.50
N SER A 330 1.30 -9.34 -19.67
CA SER A 330 1.89 -8.06 -20.04
C SER A 330 0.81 -7.02 -20.26
N ILE A 331 1.08 -5.79 -19.83
CA ILE A 331 0.24 -4.63 -20.16
C ILE A 331 1.08 -3.56 -20.84
N SER A 332 0.47 -2.73 -21.70
CA SER A 332 1.17 -1.59 -22.27
C SER A 332 1.41 -0.52 -21.21
N GLN A 333 2.58 0.10 -21.16
CA GLN A 333 2.79 1.28 -20.31
C GLN A 333 1.82 2.42 -20.64
N LYS A 334 1.30 2.49 -21.87
CA LYS A 334 0.28 3.48 -22.26
C LYS A 334 -1.09 3.24 -21.59
N SER A 335 -1.35 2.04 -21.06
CA SER A 335 -2.60 1.73 -20.38
C SER A 335 -2.65 2.23 -18.93
N ILE A 336 -1.50 2.58 -18.34
CA ILE A 336 -1.43 3.18 -17.01
C ILE A 336 -1.38 4.71 -17.10
N ASN A 337 -2.07 5.39 -16.18
CA ASN A 337 -2.16 6.86 -16.18
C ASN A 337 -2.09 7.42 -14.74
N ASN A 338 -2.27 8.73 -14.60
CA ASN A 338 -2.24 9.40 -13.30
C ASN A 338 -3.56 9.30 -12.50
N ASP A 339 -4.66 8.79 -13.09
CA ASP A 339 -5.97 8.66 -12.43
C ASP A 339 -6.20 7.29 -11.76
N GLY A 340 -5.33 6.33 -12.06
CA GLY A 340 -5.23 5.04 -11.38
C GLY A 340 -4.52 4.00 -12.25
N TRP A 341 -3.84 3.05 -11.62
CA TRP A 341 -3.23 1.92 -12.31
C TRP A 341 -4.11 0.69 -12.18
N VAL A 342 -4.51 0.13 -13.33
CA VAL A 342 -5.30 -1.08 -13.44
C VAL A 342 -4.42 -2.13 -14.10
N PHE A 343 -4.14 -3.22 -13.39
CA PHE A 343 -3.43 -4.36 -13.99
C PHE A 343 -4.43 -5.48 -14.21
N VAL A 344 -4.69 -5.77 -15.47
CA VAL A 344 -5.61 -6.81 -15.94
C VAL A 344 -4.99 -7.45 -17.18
N ASP A 345 -5.26 -8.72 -17.41
CA ASP A 345 -4.86 -9.38 -18.65
C ASP A 345 -5.71 -8.93 -19.84
N GLU A 346 -5.42 -9.46 -21.02
CA GLU A 346 -6.10 -9.09 -22.25
C GLU A 346 -7.60 -9.44 -22.24
N VAL A 347 -8.00 -10.56 -21.66
CA VAL A 347 -9.41 -10.97 -21.61
C VAL A 347 -10.18 -10.10 -20.63
N GLU A 348 -9.62 -9.88 -19.44
CA GLU A 348 -10.16 -8.97 -18.43
C GLU A 348 -10.26 -7.53 -18.98
N LYS A 349 -9.26 -7.08 -19.74
CA LYS A 349 -9.27 -5.78 -20.42
C LYS A 349 -10.40 -5.68 -21.45
N ASN A 350 -10.62 -6.72 -22.26
CA ASN A 350 -11.70 -6.72 -23.26
C ASN A 350 -13.08 -6.56 -22.62
N ILE A 351 -13.32 -7.22 -21.47
CA ILE A 351 -14.56 -7.05 -20.70
C ILE A 351 -14.72 -5.59 -20.26
N ILE A 352 -13.66 -5.00 -19.70
CA ILE A 352 -13.67 -3.61 -19.24
C ILE A 352 -13.90 -2.62 -20.38
N ASP A 353 -13.24 -2.84 -21.53
CA ASP A 353 -13.36 -1.97 -22.70
C ASP A 353 -14.80 -2.04 -23.26
N LYS A 354 -15.39 -3.24 -23.39
CA LYS A 354 -16.81 -3.41 -23.76
C LYS A 354 -17.76 -2.65 -22.82
N ILE A 355 -17.51 -2.70 -21.50
CA ILE A 355 -18.31 -1.95 -20.53
C ILE A 355 -18.18 -0.45 -20.76
N LYS A 356 -16.95 0.05 -20.90
CA LYS A 356 -16.69 1.49 -21.08
C LYS A 356 -17.25 2.04 -22.39
N GLU A 357 -17.06 1.31 -23.50
CA GLU A 357 -17.49 1.74 -24.83
C GLU A 357 -19.00 1.79 -24.99
N LYS A 358 -19.73 0.83 -24.40
CA LYS A 358 -21.20 0.76 -24.49
C LYS A 358 -21.93 1.51 -23.38
N SER A 359 -21.23 2.00 -22.36
CA SER A 359 -21.83 2.77 -21.27
C SER A 359 -21.86 4.26 -21.58
N LYS A 360 -23.05 4.86 -21.46
CA LYS A 360 -23.26 6.29 -21.76
C LYS A 360 -23.06 7.21 -20.56
N PHE A 361 -23.04 6.65 -19.35
CA PHE A 361 -23.01 7.42 -18.11
C PHE A 361 -21.86 6.97 -17.22
N ILE A 362 -21.42 7.86 -16.33
CA ILE A 362 -20.56 7.53 -15.20
C ILE A 362 -21.39 7.68 -13.93
N LEU A 363 -21.17 6.84 -12.92
CA LEU A 363 -21.96 6.85 -11.68
C LEU A 363 -22.00 8.24 -11.01
N LYS A 364 -20.89 9.00 -11.05
CA LYS A 364 -20.82 10.40 -10.59
C LYS A 364 -21.78 11.35 -11.30
N ASP A 365 -22.15 11.05 -12.54
CA ASP A 365 -23.01 11.90 -13.35
C ASP A 365 -24.48 11.67 -12.97
N ILE A 366 -24.83 10.47 -12.53
CA ILE A 366 -26.21 10.08 -12.19
C ILE A 366 -26.53 10.12 -10.69
N CYS A 367 -25.52 10.07 -9.82
CA CYS A 367 -25.71 10.05 -8.36
C CYS A 367 -24.88 11.12 -7.63
N HIS A 368 -25.40 11.58 -6.51
CA HIS A 368 -24.62 12.16 -5.41
C HIS A 368 -24.25 11.06 -4.41
N SER A 369 -23.05 11.13 -3.83
CA SER A 369 -22.67 10.23 -2.74
C SER A 369 -22.52 10.99 -1.42
N CYS A 370 -23.04 10.41 -0.34
CA CYS A 370 -22.95 11.00 0.99
C CYS A 370 -22.45 9.97 2.02
N GLN A 371 -21.44 10.36 2.81
CA GLN A 371 -20.98 9.59 3.96
C GLN A 371 -21.96 9.74 5.13
N GLY A 372 -22.16 8.66 5.89
CA GLY A 372 -22.90 8.67 7.14
C GLY A 372 -22.31 9.56 8.24
N ILE A 373 -22.91 9.43 9.41
CA ILE A 373 -22.69 10.30 10.57
C ILE A 373 -21.39 9.92 11.27
N ILE A 374 -20.60 10.95 11.61
CA ILE A 374 -19.53 10.81 12.61
C ILE A 374 -20.08 11.32 13.93
N THR A 375 -20.19 10.43 14.92
CA THR A 375 -20.71 10.78 16.25
C THR A 375 -19.68 11.54 17.09
N GLY A 376 -18.40 11.15 16.98
CA GLY A 376 -17.31 11.62 17.85
C GLY A 376 -17.25 10.91 19.21
N CYS A 377 -18.36 10.29 19.64
CA CYS A 377 -18.44 9.42 20.81
C CYS A 377 -19.71 8.56 20.71
N ASP A 378 -19.61 7.34 20.15
CA ASP A 378 -20.78 6.45 20.00
C ASP A 378 -21.56 6.27 21.32
N ARG A 379 -20.85 6.13 22.45
CA ARG A 379 -21.48 5.98 23.79
C ARG A 379 -22.41 7.13 24.19
N ALA A 380 -22.18 8.33 23.66
CA ALA A 380 -22.98 9.51 23.99
C ALA A 380 -24.27 9.63 23.16
N PHE A 381 -24.31 8.99 21.99
CA PHE A 381 -25.35 9.25 21.00
C PHE A 381 -26.07 8.00 20.52
N ILE A 382 -25.49 6.81 20.67
CA ILE A 382 -26.10 5.55 20.22
C ILE A 382 -26.69 4.82 21.41
N VAL A 383 -28.00 4.63 21.39
CA VAL A 383 -28.80 4.11 22.50
C VAL A 383 -29.70 2.95 22.06
N ASP A 384 -30.18 2.16 23.01
CA ASP A 384 -31.26 1.19 22.81
C ASP A 384 -32.59 1.70 23.40
N ARG A 385 -33.65 0.90 23.23
CA ARG A 385 -34.99 1.21 23.73
C ARG A 385 -35.02 1.36 25.25
N ASP A 386 -34.22 0.58 25.98
CA ASP A 386 -34.20 0.63 27.44
C ASP A 386 -33.65 1.97 27.95
N ILE A 387 -32.56 2.47 27.35
CA ILE A 387 -32.03 3.79 27.66
C ILE A 387 -33.03 4.89 27.28
N ILE A 388 -33.65 4.81 26.10
CA ILE A 388 -34.64 5.80 25.64
C ILE A 388 -35.78 5.91 26.66
N ASN A 389 -36.34 4.78 27.09
CA ASN A 389 -37.48 4.73 28.00
C ASN A 389 -37.10 5.14 29.43
N SER A 390 -36.03 4.56 29.99
CA SER A 390 -35.60 4.83 31.36
C SER A 390 -35.15 6.28 31.57
N ARG A 391 -34.54 6.89 30.56
CA ARG A 391 -34.09 8.28 30.60
C ARG A 391 -35.11 9.27 30.03
N LYS A 392 -36.24 8.79 29.51
CA LYS A 392 -37.29 9.59 28.88
C LYS A 392 -36.74 10.55 27.82
N ILE A 393 -35.84 10.04 26.97
CA ILE A 393 -35.21 10.85 25.92
C ILE A 393 -36.29 11.32 24.94
N GLU A 394 -36.21 12.59 24.54
CA GLU A 394 -37.17 13.23 23.65
C GLU A 394 -37.24 12.50 22.30
N LEU A 395 -38.37 11.88 22.01
CA LEU A 395 -38.56 11.00 20.85
C LEU A 395 -38.28 11.69 19.51
N ARG A 396 -38.46 13.02 19.42
CA ARG A 396 -38.15 13.80 18.20
C ARG A 396 -36.68 13.70 17.77
N LEU A 397 -35.78 13.43 18.71
CA LEU A 397 -34.35 13.28 18.46
C LEU A 397 -33.96 11.84 18.10
N ILE A 398 -34.84 10.86 18.35
CA ILE A 398 -34.52 9.44 18.20
C ILE A 398 -34.76 9.01 16.76
N LYS A 399 -33.68 8.57 16.10
CA LYS A 399 -33.74 8.07 14.71
C LYS A 399 -33.19 6.63 14.63
N PRO A 400 -33.74 5.76 13.75
CA PRO A 400 -33.23 4.41 13.56
C PRO A 400 -31.75 4.42 13.17
N TRP A 401 -30.93 3.57 13.79
CA TRP A 401 -29.48 3.56 13.54
C TRP A 401 -28.99 2.23 12.98
N ILE A 402 -28.31 2.28 11.83
CA ILE A 402 -27.67 1.13 11.21
C ILE A 402 -26.15 1.32 11.08
N LYS A 403 -25.44 0.20 11.12
CA LYS A 403 -23.99 0.07 10.84
C LYS A 403 -23.77 -0.83 9.62
N SER A 404 -22.58 -0.82 9.03
CA SER A 404 -22.24 -1.62 7.83
C SER A 404 -22.58 -3.12 7.95
N SER A 405 -22.59 -3.66 9.17
CA SER A 405 -23.01 -5.03 9.47
C SER A 405 -24.47 -5.35 9.13
N HIS A 406 -25.33 -4.32 9.06
CA HIS A 406 -26.76 -4.44 8.75
C HIS A 406 -27.05 -4.40 7.25
N ILE A 407 -26.07 -4.06 6.42
CA ILE A 407 -26.26 -4.03 4.97
C ILE A 407 -25.92 -5.42 4.40
N ARG A 408 -26.89 -5.98 3.69
CA ARG A 408 -26.77 -7.18 2.87
C ARG A 408 -27.06 -6.82 1.42
N LYS A 409 -26.80 -7.76 0.51
CA LYS A 409 -27.16 -7.60 -0.90
C LYS A 409 -28.68 -7.45 -1.01
N ASN A 410 -29.14 -6.34 -1.59
CA ASN A 410 -30.54 -5.96 -1.78
C ASN A 410 -31.37 -5.71 -0.51
N GLU A 411 -30.79 -5.79 0.69
CA GLU A 411 -31.54 -5.70 1.95
C GLU A 411 -30.80 -4.89 3.02
N VAL A 412 -31.56 -4.06 3.74
CA VAL A 412 -31.14 -3.44 5.00
C VAL A 412 -31.82 -4.14 6.16
N ILE A 413 -31.02 -4.84 6.97
CA ILE A 413 -31.50 -5.47 8.19
C ILE A 413 -31.81 -4.38 9.22
N LYS A 414 -32.99 -4.43 9.84
CA LYS A 414 -33.36 -3.49 10.90
C LYS A 414 -32.43 -3.66 12.11
N GLY A 415 -31.85 -2.55 12.57
CA GLY A 415 -31.08 -2.52 13.81
C GLY A 415 -31.95 -2.32 15.06
N GLU A 416 -31.42 -2.70 16.21
CA GLU A 416 -32.06 -2.50 17.53
C GLU A 416 -31.59 -1.23 18.24
N LYS A 417 -30.62 -0.51 17.64
CA LYS A 417 -30.05 0.72 18.17
C LYS A 417 -30.63 1.93 17.46
N PHE A 418 -30.56 3.06 18.15
CA PHE A 418 -31.04 4.36 17.71
C PHE A 418 -29.96 5.41 17.94
N ILE A 419 -30.02 6.50 17.18
CA ILE A 419 -29.19 7.67 17.41
C ILE A 419 -30.02 8.79 18.03
N ILE A 420 -29.47 9.44 19.06
CA ILE A 420 -29.89 10.75 19.53
C ILE A 420 -29.30 11.77 18.55
N TYR A 421 -30.12 12.21 17.60
CA TYR A 421 -29.72 13.13 16.55
C TYR A 421 -29.71 14.58 17.06
N SER A 422 -28.73 14.88 17.92
CA SER A 422 -28.66 16.12 18.70
C SER A 422 -28.45 17.40 17.87
N ASN A 423 -28.19 17.30 16.57
CA ASN A 423 -28.15 18.45 15.66
C ASN A 423 -29.51 19.15 15.51
N LEU A 424 -30.61 18.52 15.93
CA LEU A 424 -31.94 19.14 15.98
C LEU A 424 -32.20 19.94 17.27
N ILE A 425 -31.24 19.99 18.20
CA ILE A 425 -31.36 20.78 19.43
C ILE A 425 -31.00 22.23 19.12
N GLU A 426 -32.01 23.06 18.93
CA GLU A 426 -31.84 24.51 18.79
C GLU A 426 -31.58 25.16 20.16
N ASN A 427 -32.39 24.76 21.15
CA ASN A 427 -32.30 25.21 22.54
C ASN A 427 -32.26 24.01 23.51
N GLU A 428 -31.31 24.04 24.46
CA GLU A 428 -31.11 22.99 25.47
C GLU A 428 -32.33 22.79 26.37
N THR A 429 -33.08 23.86 26.65
CA THR A 429 -34.26 23.81 27.53
C THR A 429 -35.41 23.00 26.94
N GLU A 430 -35.43 22.79 25.62
CA GLU A 430 -36.46 22.00 24.95
C GLU A 430 -36.13 20.50 24.89
N CYS A 431 -34.87 20.12 25.16
CA CYS A 431 -34.41 18.73 25.14
C CYS A 431 -33.62 18.38 26.43
N PRO A 432 -34.18 18.65 27.63
CA PRO A 432 -33.43 18.54 28.88
C PRO A 432 -32.98 17.10 29.19
N ASN A 433 -33.75 16.08 28.80
CA ASN A 433 -33.39 14.69 29.09
C ASN A 433 -32.25 14.20 28.19
N ALA A 434 -32.30 14.51 26.89
CA ALA A 434 -31.20 14.24 25.97
C ALA A 434 -29.91 14.96 26.39
N ILE A 435 -29.97 16.25 26.75
CA ILE A 435 -28.81 17.02 27.21
C ILE A 435 -28.22 16.40 28.48
N LYS A 436 -29.06 16.10 29.49
CA LYS A 436 -28.63 15.44 30.72
C LYS A 436 -27.99 14.08 30.47
N TYR A 437 -28.53 13.30 29.53
CA TYR A 437 -27.93 12.03 29.13
C TYR A 437 -26.57 12.21 28.45
N ILE A 438 -26.43 13.16 27.51
CA ILE A 438 -25.17 13.39 26.80
C ILE A 438 -24.10 13.99 27.74
N GLU A 439 -24.52 14.78 28.75
CA GLU A 439 -23.65 15.47 29.71
C GLU A 439 -22.70 14.53 30.48
N GLN A 440 -23.09 13.28 30.72
CA GLN A 440 -22.22 12.28 31.35
C GLN A 440 -20.91 12.04 30.56
N TYR A 441 -20.87 12.41 29.27
CA TYR A 441 -19.71 12.32 28.39
C TYR A 441 -19.07 13.68 28.06
N LYS A 442 -19.53 14.77 28.66
CA LYS A 442 -19.12 16.16 28.35
C LYS A 442 -17.61 16.34 28.38
N LYS A 443 -16.91 15.81 29.40
CA LYS A 443 -15.44 15.87 29.49
C LYS A 443 -14.77 15.32 28.22
N ARG A 444 -15.20 14.16 27.73
CA ARG A 444 -14.67 13.56 26.49
C ARG A 444 -15.09 14.35 25.25
N LEU A 445 -16.31 14.85 25.21
CA LEU A 445 -16.84 15.58 24.07
C LEU A 445 -16.17 16.96 23.88
N MET A 446 -15.80 17.63 24.97
CA MET A 446 -15.05 18.89 24.96
C MET A 446 -13.64 18.73 24.41
N GLU A 447 -13.05 17.54 24.49
CA GLU A 447 -11.72 17.27 23.94
C GLU A 447 -11.68 17.21 22.39
N ARG A 448 -12.84 17.17 21.73
CA ARG A 448 -12.95 17.16 20.27
C ARG A 448 -12.42 18.47 19.69
N ARG A 449 -11.63 18.38 18.62
CA ARG A 449 -10.96 19.53 17.98
C ARG A 449 -11.93 20.66 17.65
N GLU A 450 -13.11 20.32 17.14
CA GLU A 450 -14.16 21.25 16.72
C GLU A 450 -14.82 21.96 17.91
N CYS A 451 -14.95 21.27 19.05
CA CYS A 451 -15.41 21.86 20.31
C CYS A 451 -14.34 22.80 20.90
N LYS A 452 -13.07 22.39 20.91
CA LYS A 452 -11.95 23.25 21.33
C LYS A 452 -11.84 24.52 20.50
N LYS A 453 -12.20 24.47 19.22
CA LYS A 453 -12.23 25.62 18.31
C LYS A 453 -13.50 26.47 18.41
N GLY A 454 -14.48 26.07 19.22
CA GLY A 454 -15.78 26.76 19.32
C GLY A 454 -16.69 26.61 18.09
N THR A 455 -16.31 25.79 17.12
CA THR A 455 -17.09 25.59 15.87
C THR A 455 -18.29 24.65 16.04
N ARG A 456 -18.36 23.93 17.16
CA ARG A 456 -19.46 23.02 17.51
C ARG A 456 -19.73 23.04 19.00
N LYS A 457 -21.00 22.96 19.37
CA LYS A 457 -21.39 22.78 20.77
C LYS A 457 -21.02 21.37 21.24
N TRP A 458 -20.75 21.21 22.53
CA TRP A 458 -20.22 19.96 23.08
C TRP A 458 -21.19 18.78 22.93
N TYR A 459 -22.50 19.04 22.89
CA TYR A 459 -23.54 18.01 22.71
C TYR A 459 -23.89 17.73 21.24
N GLU A 460 -23.36 18.48 20.27
CA GLU A 460 -23.61 18.22 18.85
C GLU A 460 -22.82 17.00 18.36
N LEU A 461 -23.38 16.26 17.40
CA LEU A 461 -22.63 15.22 16.69
C LEU A 461 -21.40 15.84 16.02
N GLN A 462 -20.32 15.06 15.96
CA GLN A 462 -19.09 15.50 15.30
C GLN A 462 -19.37 15.94 13.87
N TRP A 463 -20.07 15.12 13.08
CA TRP A 463 -20.60 15.46 11.75
C TRP A 463 -21.98 14.80 11.54
N GLY A 464 -23.07 15.53 11.82
CA GLY A 464 -24.46 15.05 11.74
C GLY A 464 -25.05 14.88 10.33
N ARG A 465 -24.59 15.66 9.33
CA ARG A 465 -25.19 15.76 7.98
C ARG A 465 -26.59 16.42 8.00
N LYS A 466 -27.26 16.48 6.85
CA LYS A 466 -28.63 17.01 6.77
C LYS A 466 -29.64 15.84 6.82
N PRO A 467 -30.79 15.97 7.50
CA PRO A 467 -31.79 14.90 7.62
C PRO A 467 -32.27 14.29 6.31
N GLU A 468 -32.38 15.09 5.24
CA GLU A 468 -32.97 14.66 3.96
C GLU A 468 -32.15 13.53 3.31
N ILE A 469 -30.82 13.49 3.58
CA ILE A 469 -29.93 12.40 3.15
C ILE A 469 -30.37 11.05 3.72
N PHE A 470 -31.01 11.04 4.89
CA PHE A 470 -31.45 9.83 5.58
C PHE A 470 -32.94 9.53 5.36
N GLU A 471 -33.76 10.56 5.26
CA GLU A 471 -35.22 10.42 5.20
C GLU A 471 -35.72 10.11 3.78
N GLU A 472 -34.98 10.53 2.75
CA GLU A 472 -35.29 10.22 1.35
C GLU A 472 -34.84 8.81 0.93
N LYS A 473 -35.39 8.37 -0.21
CA LYS A 473 -35.04 7.10 -0.85
C LYS A 473 -33.60 7.18 -1.37
N LYS A 474 -32.80 6.14 -1.08
CA LYS A 474 -31.38 6.06 -1.46
C LYS A 474 -30.91 4.62 -1.57
N ILE A 475 -29.74 4.41 -2.16
CA ILE A 475 -29.00 3.14 -2.08
C ILE A 475 -27.92 3.29 -1.03
N VAL A 476 -27.89 2.43 -0.02
CA VAL A 476 -26.83 2.36 1.00
C VAL A 476 -25.86 1.23 0.70
N PHE A 477 -24.59 1.43 1.07
CA PHE A 477 -23.54 0.44 0.90
C PHE A 477 -22.41 0.64 1.93
N PRO A 478 -21.74 -0.44 2.35
CA PRO A 478 -20.65 -0.36 3.31
C PRO A 478 -19.41 0.30 2.69
N TYR A 479 -18.66 1.06 3.49
CA TYR A 479 -17.38 1.65 3.10
C TYR A 479 -16.32 0.60 2.73
N LYS A 480 -16.36 -0.57 3.39
CA LYS A 480 -15.49 -1.70 3.11
C LYS A 480 -16.29 -2.99 3.05
N SER A 481 -16.06 -3.81 2.05
CA SER A 481 -16.76 -5.08 1.85
C SER A 481 -15.92 -6.07 1.04
N CYS A 482 -16.19 -7.36 1.21
CA CYS A 482 -15.60 -8.41 0.38
C CYS A 482 -16.30 -8.50 -0.99
N ASP A 483 -17.59 -8.21 -0.99
CA ASP A 483 -18.54 -8.38 -2.07
C ASP A 483 -19.46 -7.15 -2.23
N ASN A 484 -20.18 -7.06 -3.35
CA ASN A 484 -21.14 -5.99 -3.59
C ASN A 484 -22.37 -6.14 -2.67
N ARG A 485 -22.51 -5.22 -1.70
CA ARG A 485 -23.63 -5.16 -0.75
C ARG A 485 -24.33 -3.81 -0.85
N PHE A 486 -25.03 -3.59 -1.95
CA PHE A 486 -25.88 -2.42 -2.14
C PHE A 486 -27.32 -2.77 -1.75
N ALA A 487 -28.01 -1.86 -1.07
CA ALA A 487 -29.40 -2.05 -0.67
C ALA A 487 -30.20 -0.75 -0.78
N LEU A 488 -31.48 -0.85 -1.12
CA LEU A 488 -32.41 0.26 -1.06
C LEU A 488 -32.81 0.58 0.39
N ASP A 489 -32.80 1.85 0.75
CA ASP A 489 -33.17 2.32 2.09
C ASP A 489 -33.99 3.61 2.05
N LYS A 490 -34.86 3.79 3.05
CA LYS A 490 -35.59 5.02 3.33
C LYS A 490 -35.81 5.15 4.84
N GLY A 491 -35.35 6.25 5.44
CA GLY A 491 -35.58 6.58 6.85
C GLY A 491 -34.50 6.10 7.84
N SER A 492 -33.53 5.29 7.43
CA SER A 492 -32.44 4.86 8.33
C SER A 492 -31.33 5.92 8.42
N TYR A 493 -30.89 6.21 9.65
CA TYR A 493 -29.67 6.97 9.91
C TYR A 493 -28.51 5.99 10.08
N PHE A 494 -27.31 6.34 9.61
CA PHE A 494 -26.20 5.38 9.53
C PHE A 494 -24.83 5.95 9.89
N SER A 495 -23.97 5.07 10.38
CA SER A 495 -22.59 5.38 10.76
C SER A 495 -21.69 5.74 9.57
N ALA A 496 -20.55 6.35 9.89
CA ALA A 496 -19.54 6.80 8.93
C ALA A 496 -18.89 5.69 8.07
N ASP A 497 -19.12 4.42 8.41
CA ASP A 497 -18.74 3.23 7.65
C ASP A 497 -19.80 2.81 6.62
N ILE A 498 -20.87 3.60 6.45
CA ILE A 498 -21.87 3.47 5.39
C ILE A 498 -21.85 4.74 4.54
N TYR A 499 -22.00 4.54 3.23
CA TYR A 499 -22.23 5.58 2.25
C TYR A 499 -23.59 5.37 1.60
N SER A 500 -24.11 6.44 1.02
CA SER A 500 -25.33 6.42 0.24
C SER A 500 -25.12 6.97 -1.16
N LEU A 501 -25.93 6.51 -2.11
CA LEU A 501 -26.14 7.08 -3.43
C LEU A 501 -27.57 7.63 -3.51
N VAL A 502 -27.68 8.89 -3.88
CA VAL A 502 -28.95 9.57 -4.16
C VAL A 502 -28.94 9.94 -5.64
N LEU A 503 -29.97 9.55 -6.39
CA LEU A 503 -30.09 9.88 -7.81
C LEU A 503 -30.26 11.40 -7.98
N LYS A 504 -29.60 11.94 -9.00
CA LYS A 504 -29.81 13.33 -9.41
C LYS A 504 -31.18 13.47 -10.09
N LYS A 505 -31.68 14.71 -10.16
CA LYS A 505 -32.91 15.02 -10.89
C LYS A 505 -32.71 14.78 -12.39
N ASN A 506 -33.76 14.31 -13.08
CA ASN A 506 -33.82 14.15 -14.54
C ASN A 506 -32.78 13.19 -15.14
N VAL A 507 -32.41 12.12 -14.42
CA VAL A 507 -31.55 11.04 -14.94
C VAL A 507 -32.42 9.89 -15.44
N PRO A 508 -32.01 9.15 -16.50
CA PRO A 508 -32.80 8.05 -17.07
C PRO A 508 -32.67 6.74 -16.27
N PHE A 509 -32.55 6.84 -14.95
CA PHE A 509 -32.33 5.70 -14.05
C PHE A 509 -33.32 5.73 -12.90
N THR A 510 -33.87 4.57 -12.58
CA THR A 510 -34.53 4.33 -11.30
C THR A 510 -33.55 3.75 -10.30
N TYR A 511 -33.88 3.80 -9.01
CA TYR A 511 -33.03 3.19 -7.99
C TYR A 511 -32.96 1.67 -8.15
N GLU A 512 -34.04 1.03 -8.58
CA GLU A 512 -34.15 -0.41 -8.80
C GLU A 512 -33.21 -0.87 -9.92
N ILE A 513 -33.23 -0.16 -11.06
CA ILE A 513 -32.34 -0.42 -12.21
C ILE A 513 -30.88 -0.28 -11.76
N LEU A 514 -30.54 0.80 -11.06
CA LEU A 514 -29.17 1.02 -10.60
C LEU A 514 -28.73 -0.02 -9.55
N LEU A 515 -29.60 -0.36 -8.60
CA LEU A 515 -29.33 -1.39 -7.59
C LEU A 515 -29.00 -2.73 -8.24
N ASN A 516 -29.80 -3.13 -9.23
CA ASN A 516 -29.63 -4.37 -9.98
C ASN A 516 -28.31 -4.41 -10.73
N ILE A 517 -27.92 -3.32 -11.39
CA ILE A 517 -26.61 -3.18 -12.03
C ILE A 517 -25.49 -3.28 -10.99
N LEU A 518 -25.56 -2.51 -9.90
CA LEU A 518 -24.48 -2.47 -8.90
C LEU A 518 -24.31 -3.81 -8.17
N ASN A 519 -25.35 -4.61 -8.01
CA ASN A 519 -25.28 -5.92 -7.37
C ASN A 519 -24.99 -7.08 -8.33
N SER A 520 -24.77 -6.80 -9.62
CA SER A 520 -24.47 -7.82 -10.62
C SER A 520 -23.02 -8.36 -10.50
N PRO A 521 -22.78 -9.67 -10.71
CA PRO A 521 -21.43 -10.23 -10.78
C PRO A 521 -20.50 -9.50 -11.76
N LEU A 522 -20.99 -9.09 -12.94
CA LEU A 522 -20.23 -8.27 -13.89
C LEU A 522 -19.73 -6.96 -13.28
N TYR A 523 -20.57 -6.27 -12.52
CA TYR A 523 -20.21 -5.01 -11.89
C TYR A 523 -19.32 -5.19 -10.66
N GLU A 524 -19.45 -6.32 -9.97
CA GLU A 524 -18.50 -6.71 -8.93
C GLU A 524 -17.11 -6.98 -9.53
N PHE A 525 -17.05 -7.75 -10.63
CA PHE A 525 -15.83 -7.95 -11.40
C PHE A 525 -15.21 -6.62 -11.81
N TYR A 526 -16.00 -5.79 -12.50
CA TYR A 526 -15.54 -4.53 -13.05
C TYR A 526 -15.02 -3.60 -11.95
N PHE A 527 -15.78 -3.41 -10.87
CA PHE A 527 -15.37 -2.54 -9.78
C PHE A 527 -14.07 -3.03 -9.12
N LYS A 528 -13.96 -4.34 -8.83
CA LYS A 528 -12.77 -4.93 -8.18
C LYS A 528 -11.48 -4.76 -8.98
N THR A 529 -11.55 -4.55 -10.30
CA THR A 529 -10.35 -4.30 -11.12
C THR A 529 -9.63 -2.99 -10.81
N PHE A 530 -10.35 -1.99 -10.29
CA PHE A 530 -9.79 -0.66 -9.96
C PHE A 530 -10.16 -0.16 -8.55
N ALA A 531 -10.93 -0.95 -7.79
CA ALA A 531 -11.17 -0.69 -6.37
C ALA A 531 -9.87 -0.85 -5.58
N LYS A 532 -9.73 -0.05 -4.51
CA LYS A 532 -8.59 -0.20 -3.62
C LYS A 532 -8.78 -1.46 -2.78
N LYS A 533 -7.93 -2.45 -3.02
CA LYS A 533 -7.86 -3.69 -2.24
C LYS A 533 -7.16 -3.46 -0.90
N LEU A 534 -7.63 -4.12 0.16
CA LEU A 534 -7.17 -4.00 1.54
C LEU A 534 -6.92 -5.40 2.13
N GLY A 535 -5.71 -5.91 1.99
CA GLY A 535 -5.40 -7.29 2.36
C GLY A 535 -6.00 -8.29 1.38
N GLU A 536 -6.34 -9.48 1.87
CA GLU A 536 -6.66 -10.63 1.02
C GLU A 536 -8.03 -10.49 0.30
N ASN A 537 -9.11 -10.19 1.04
CA ASN A 537 -10.47 -10.26 0.50
C ASN A 537 -11.26 -8.95 0.57
N LEU A 538 -10.78 -7.93 1.28
CA LEU A 538 -11.54 -6.71 1.54
C LEU A 538 -11.26 -5.63 0.49
N TYR A 539 -12.30 -4.94 0.02
CA TYR A 539 -12.20 -3.82 -0.91
C TYR A 539 -12.80 -2.56 -0.29
N GLU A 540 -12.26 -1.41 -0.68
CA GLU A 540 -12.76 -0.09 -0.30
C GLU A 540 -13.76 0.43 -1.35
N TYR A 541 -15.01 0.63 -0.94
CA TYR A 541 -16.10 1.18 -1.76
C TYR A 541 -16.16 2.72 -1.66
N TYR A 542 -15.03 3.38 -1.40
CA TYR A 542 -15.02 4.82 -1.23
C TYR A 542 -15.44 5.54 -2.52
N PRO A 543 -16.19 6.66 -2.44
CA PRO A 543 -16.71 7.34 -3.63
C PRO A 543 -15.65 7.74 -4.66
N ASN A 544 -14.39 7.97 -4.26
CA ASN A 544 -13.33 8.35 -5.20
C ASN A 544 -13.13 7.33 -6.33
N ASN A 545 -13.29 6.03 -6.05
CA ASN A 545 -13.22 4.99 -7.08
C ASN A 545 -14.61 4.53 -7.49
N LEU A 546 -15.53 4.27 -6.55
CA LEU A 546 -16.86 3.77 -6.88
C LEU A 546 -17.60 4.66 -7.89
N MET A 547 -17.50 5.98 -7.73
CA MET A 547 -18.20 6.93 -8.61
C MET A 547 -17.60 7.01 -10.02
N LYS A 548 -16.51 6.28 -10.32
CA LYS A 548 -15.93 6.15 -11.67
C LYS A 548 -16.56 5.02 -12.50
N LEU A 549 -17.45 4.21 -11.92
CA LEU A 549 -18.12 3.14 -12.66
C LEU A 549 -18.85 3.72 -13.88
N CYS A 550 -18.55 3.20 -15.06
CA CYS A 550 -19.36 3.40 -16.25
C CYS A 550 -20.67 2.61 -16.10
N ILE A 551 -21.81 3.24 -16.39
CA ILE A 551 -23.15 2.67 -16.22
C ILE A 551 -23.87 2.69 -17.58
N PRO A 552 -24.41 1.54 -18.05
CA PRO A 552 -25.14 1.47 -19.30
C PRO A 552 -26.57 1.95 -19.10
N SER A 553 -27.16 2.47 -20.17
CA SER A 553 -28.59 2.77 -20.21
C SER A 553 -29.28 1.58 -20.87
N ILE A 554 -29.82 0.69 -20.03
CA ILE A 554 -30.50 -0.55 -20.45
C ILE A 554 -31.91 -0.53 -19.88
N ASP A 555 -32.89 -0.81 -20.73
CA ASP A 555 -34.23 -1.15 -20.28
C ASP A 555 -34.28 -2.63 -19.94
N PHE A 556 -34.48 -2.95 -18.66
CA PHE A 556 -34.54 -4.34 -18.20
C PHE A 556 -35.84 -5.07 -18.58
N GLY A 557 -36.88 -4.39 -19.08
CA GLY A 557 -37.99 -5.02 -19.81
C GLY A 557 -38.68 -6.21 -19.13
N GLY A 558 -38.89 -6.17 -17.81
CA GLY A 558 -39.56 -7.24 -17.04
C GLY A 558 -38.82 -8.59 -16.98
N GLU A 559 -37.61 -8.70 -17.55
CA GLU A 559 -36.82 -9.93 -17.52
C GLU A 559 -36.29 -10.24 -16.11
N ASN A 560 -36.44 -11.49 -15.69
CA ASN A 560 -36.00 -11.94 -14.36
C ASN A 560 -34.48 -12.15 -14.23
N ASN A 561 -33.73 -12.28 -15.34
CA ASN A 561 -32.28 -12.53 -15.32
C ASN A 561 -31.47 -11.33 -15.82
N ILE A 562 -31.24 -10.39 -14.91
CA ILE A 562 -30.46 -9.16 -15.14
C ILE A 562 -29.04 -9.46 -15.64
N GLU A 563 -28.41 -10.52 -15.15
CA GLU A 563 -27.00 -10.80 -15.48
C GLU A 563 -26.85 -11.23 -16.94
N LYS A 564 -27.71 -12.15 -17.41
CA LYS A 564 -27.74 -12.53 -18.82
C LYS A 564 -27.93 -11.32 -19.74
N LYS A 565 -28.85 -10.42 -19.37
CA LYS A 565 -29.11 -9.20 -20.13
C LYS A 565 -27.89 -8.29 -20.20
N LEU A 566 -27.11 -8.17 -19.11
CA LEU A 566 -25.86 -7.41 -19.11
C LEU A 566 -24.82 -8.06 -20.03
N TYR A 567 -24.68 -9.40 -19.98
CA TYR A 567 -23.77 -10.12 -20.87
C TYR A 567 -24.13 -9.93 -22.34
N ASP A 568 -25.41 -10.07 -22.69
CA ASP A 568 -25.92 -9.89 -24.05
C ASP A 568 -25.72 -8.44 -24.52
N PHE A 569 -26.06 -7.46 -23.66
CA PHE A 569 -25.88 -6.04 -23.97
C PHE A 569 -24.41 -5.69 -24.26
N PHE A 570 -23.49 -6.16 -23.41
CA PHE A 570 -22.06 -5.92 -23.61
C PHE A 570 -21.45 -6.81 -24.69
N GLY A 571 -22.11 -7.91 -25.08
CA GLY A 571 -21.60 -8.88 -26.05
C GLY A 571 -20.43 -9.66 -25.47
N LEU A 572 -20.58 -10.18 -24.24
CA LEU A 572 -19.58 -11.03 -23.63
C LEU A 572 -19.61 -12.43 -24.24
N THR A 573 -18.43 -13.01 -24.44
CA THR A 573 -18.23 -14.39 -24.88
C THR A 573 -18.31 -15.34 -23.69
N ASP A 574 -18.55 -16.64 -23.93
CA ASP A 574 -18.62 -17.66 -22.87
C ASP A 574 -17.35 -17.67 -21.99
N LYS A 575 -16.18 -17.48 -22.58
CA LYS A 575 -14.90 -17.38 -21.87
C LYS A 575 -14.84 -16.16 -20.94
N GLU A 576 -15.35 -15.03 -21.39
CA GLU A 576 -15.41 -13.80 -20.58
C GLU A 576 -16.42 -13.96 -19.43
N ILE A 577 -17.56 -14.59 -19.70
CA ILE A 577 -18.57 -14.93 -18.68
C ILE A 577 -17.97 -15.83 -17.61
N GLU A 578 -17.26 -16.90 -17.99
CA GLU A 578 -16.59 -17.80 -17.04
C GLU A 578 -15.62 -17.06 -16.10
N ILE A 579 -14.89 -16.05 -16.61
CA ILE A 579 -13.98 -15.22 -15.80
C ILE A 579 -14.76 -14.36 -14.80
N VAL A 580 -15.87 -13.75 -15.24
CA VAL A 580 -16.74 -12.94 -14.37
C VAL A 580 -17.34 -13.82 -13.26
N GLU A 581 -17.80 -15.02 -13.61
CA GLU A 581 -18.45 -15.92 -12.66
C GLU A 581 -17.48 -16.52 -11.63
N LYS A 582 -16.21 -16.74 -11.98
CA LYS A 582 -15.15 -17.20 -11.05
C LYS A 582 -14.89 -16.25 -9.86
N ILE A 583 -15.36 -14.99 -9.91
CA ILE A 583 -15.28 -14.10 -8.75
C ILE A 583 -16.18 -14.55 -7.60
N LYS A 584 -17.27 -15.28 -7.88
CA LYS A 584 -18.19 -15.79 -6.85
C LYS A 584 -17.51 -16.73 -5.85
N ASP A 585 -16.47 -17.45 -6.27
CA ASP A 585 -15.84 -18.52 -5.47
C ASP A 585 -14.72 -18.02 -4.52
N ASN A 586 -14.43 -16.72 -4.50
CA ASN A 586 -13.27 -16.15 -3.79
C ASN A 586 -13.64 -15.32 -2.53
N CYS A 587 -14.86 -15.42 -2.01
CA CYS A 587 -15.32 -14.67 -0.82
C CYS A 587 -15.73 -15.56 0.34
#